data_AF-A0A378MFR5-F1
#
_entry.id   AF-A0A378MFR5-F1
#
_cell.length_a   1.000
_cell.length_b   1.000
_cell.length_c   1.000
_cell.angle_alpha   90.00
_cell.angle_beta   90.00
_cell.angle_gamma   90.00
#
_symmetry.space_group_name_H-M   'P 1'
#
loop_
_entity.id
_entity.type
_entity.pdbx_description
1 polymer ?
#
loop_
_entity_poly.entity_id
_entity_poly.type
_entity_poly.pdbx_seq_one_letter_code
_entity_poly.pdbx_strand_id
1 'polypeptide(L)'
;MELWNQMLAIGALPTLNGVTSWVIKIVVQLLMIVVFFLIAKHAVKMKIGGVIGAVILGSAGVFMVQNFTMVQGWVAALLKLL
;
A
#
# COMPACT_ATOMS: atom_id res chain seq x y z
N MET A 1 37.71 -15.51 1.56
CA MET A 1 37.11 -14.42 0.75
C MET A 1 35.86 -14.89 0.03
N GLU A 2 35.85 -16.03 -0.68
CA GLU A 2 34.64 -16.53 -1.36
C GLU A 2 33.51 -16.96 -0.40
N LEU A 3 33.82 -17.70 0.66
CA LEU A 3 32.81 -18.08 1.68
C LEU A 3 32.21 -16.85 2.38
N TRP A 4 33.04 -15.84 2.68
CA TRP A 4 32.59 -14.59 3.29
C TRP A 4 31.70 -13.78 2.33
N ASN A 5 32.04 -13.74 1.04
CA ASN A 5 31.21 -13.12 0.01
C ASN A 5 29.90 -13.88 -0.23
N GLN A 6 29.92 -15.22 -0.16
CA GLN A 6 28.70 -16.04 -0.24
C GLN A 6 27.81 -15.86 1.00
N MET A 7 28.39 -15.75 2.20
CA MET A 7 27.64 -15.46 3.42
C MET A 7 27.03 -14.05 3.40
N LEU A 8 27.75 -13.05 2.89
CA LEU A 8 27.22 -11.72 2.65
C LEU A 8 26.13 -11.74 1.57
N ALA A 9 26.28 -12.54 0.51
CA ALA A 9 25.27 -12.68 -0.54
C ALA A 9 23.99 -13.36 -0.04
N ILE A 10 24.09 -14.39 0.82
CA ILE A 10 22.94 -15.06 1.43
C ILE A 10 22.27 -14.15 2.48
N GLY A 11 23.05 -13.39 3.25
CA GLY A 11 22.53 -12.38 4.18
C GLY A 11 21.97 -11.12 3.51
N ALA A 12 22.31 -10.88 2.23
CA ALA A 12 21.82 -9.76 1.43
C ALA A 12 20.58 -10.10 0.59
N LEU A 13 20.17 -11.37 0.54
CA LEU A 13 18.89 -11.74 -0.07
C LEU A 13 17.77 -11.20 0.82
N PRO A 14 16.83 -10.39 0.27
CA PRO A 14 15.72 -9.89 1.06
C PRO A 14 14.97 -11.09 1.64
N THR A 15 14.81 -11.10 2.96
CA THR A 15 13.98 -12.11 3.63
C THR A 15 12.59 -12.11 2.99
N LEU A 16 11.85 -13.22 3.09
CA LEU A 16 10.48 -13.27 2.55
C LEU A 16 9.60 -12.12 3.08
N ASN A 17 9.84 -11.73 4.33
CA ASN A 17 9.26 -10.54 4.96
C ASN A 17 9.74 -9.23 4.32
N GLY A 18 11.04 -9.12 4.02
CA GLY A 18 11.62 -8.00 3.28
C GLY A 18 11.03 -7.82 1.87
N VAL A 19 10.86 -8.92 1.12
CA VAL A 19 10.21 -8.88 -0.21
C VAL A 19 8.75 -8.45 -0.09
N THR A 20 8.01 -9.02 0.86
CA THR A 20 6.60 -8.67 1.09
C THR A 20 6.44 -7.19 1.47
N SER A 21 7.29 -6.69 2.37
CA SER A 21 7.29 -5.28 2.77
C SER A 21 7.62 -4.35 1.60
N TRP A 22 8.57 -4.74 0.74
CA TRP A 22 8.93 -3.98 -0.46
C TRP A 22 7.78 -3.90 -1.46
N VAL A 23 7.09 -5.02 -1.73
CA VAL A 23 5.93 -5.06 -2.62
C VAL A 23 4.81 -4.15 -2.09
N ILE A 24 4.51 -4.22 -0.78
CA ILE A 24 3.51 -3.35 -0.14
C ILE A 24 3.86 -1.86 -0.35
N LYS A 25 5.13 -1.48 -0.20
CA LYS A 25 5.57 -0.10 -0.44
C LYS A 25 5.34 0.36 -1.88
N ILE A 26 5.62 -0.49 -2.86
CA ILE A 26 5.37 -0.18 -4.28
C ILE A 26 3.88 0.02 -4.53
N VAL A 27 3.03 -0.87 -4.03
CA VAL A 27 1.58 -0.76 -4.21
C VAL A 27 1.05 0.53 -3.57
N VAL A 28 1.50 0.87 -2.36
CA VAL A 28 1.13 2.13 -1.70
C VAL A 28 1.60 3.33 -2.50
N GLN A 29 2.81 3.32 -3.04
CA GLN A 29 3.32 4.41 -3.88
C GLN A 29 2.49 4.59 -5.16
N LEU A 30 2.14 3.50 -5.85
CA LEU A 30 1.27 3.55 -7.02
C LEU A 30 -0.11 4.14 -6.69
N LEU A 31 -0.70 3.73 -5.56
CA LEU A 31 -1.94 4.30 -5.05
C LEU A 31 -1.81 5.80 -4.81
N MET A 32 -0.74 6.24 -4.14
CA MET A 32 -0.51 7.65 -3.83
C MET A 32 -0.36 8.49 -5.11
N ILE A 33 0.29 7.97 -6.15
CA ILE A 33 0.40 8.67 -7.45
C ILE A 33 -1.00 8.91 -8.04
N VAL A 34 -1.87 7.90 -8.01
CA VAL A 34 -3.26 8.02 -8.50
C VAL A 34 -4.05 9.02 -7.66
N VAL A 35 -3.91 8.98 -6.33
CA VAL A 35 -4.57 9.92 -5.41
C VAL A 35 -4.12 11.34 -5.66
N PHE A 36 -2.82 11.59 -5.80
CA PHE A 36 -2.30 12.92 -6.11
C PHE A 36 -2.78 13.43 -7.47
N PHE A 37 -2.84 12.56 -8.48
CA PHE A 37 -3.43 12.90 -9.76
C PHE A 37 -4.90 13.31 -9.63
N LEU A 38 -5.69 12.57 -8.85
CA LEU A 38 -7.10 12.93 -8.60
C LEU A 38 -7.23 14.24 -7.83
N ILE A 39 -6.41 14.46 -6.81
CA ILE A 39 -6.36 15.72 -6.06
C ILE A 39 -6.06 16.88 -7.02
N ALA A 40 -5.01 16.77 -7.83
CA ALA A 40 -4.64 17.79 -8.81
C ALA A 40 -5.78 18.05 -9.82
N LYS A 41 -6.39 16.99 -10.36
CA LYS A 41 -7.52 17.07 -11.29
C LYS A 41 -8.72 17.81 -10.71
N HIS A 42 -9.07 17.53 -9.45
CA HIS A 42 -10.21 18.19 -8.79
C HIS A 42 -9.87 19.60 -8.33
N ALA A 43 -8.63 19.85 -7.89
CA ALA A 43 -8.14 21.17 -7.52
C ALA A 43 -8.14 22.13 -8.70
N VAL A 44 -7.66 21.69 -9.88
CA VAL A 44 -7.70 22.48 -11.12
C VAL A 44 -9.14 22.84 -11.52
N LYS A 45 -10.10 21.95 -11.24
CA LYS A 45 -11.53 22.20 -11.49
C LYS A 45 -12.22 22.98 -10.37
N MET A 46 -11.48 23.46 -9.37
CA MET A 46 -11.99 24.12 -8.15
C MET A 46 -13.08 23.32 -7.42
N LYS A 47 -13.05 21.98 -7.54
CA LYS A 47 -14.01 21.08 -6.87
C LYS A 47 -13.45 20.59 -5.54
N ILE A 48 -13.60 21.41 -4.51
CA ILE A 48 -13.10 21.10 -3.15
C ILE A 48 -13.62 19.76 -2.63
N GLY A 49 -14.90 19.46 -2.85
CA GLY A 49 -15.49 18.16 -2.47
C GLY A 49 -14.78 16.96 -3.14
N GLY A 50 -14.32 17.12 -4.38
CA GLY A 50 -13.56 16.07 -5.08
C GLY A 50 -12.14 15.88 -4.53
N VAL A 51 -11.52 16.96 -4.05
CA VAL A 51 -10.22 16.88 -3.36
C VAL A 51 -10.36 16.14 -2.03
N ILE A 52 -11.35 16.52 -1.22
CA ILE A 52 -11.62 15.87 0.07
C ILE A 52 -11.94 14.39 -0.13
N GLY A 53 -12.78 14.06 -1.12
CA GLY A 53 -13.10 12.68 -1.47
C GLY A 53 -11.86 11.88 -1.89
N ALA A 54 -10.97 12.45 -2.72
CA ALA A 54 -9.74 11.80 -3.12
C ALA A 54 -8.80 11.53 -1.93
N VAL A 55 -8.71 12.45 -0.97
CA VAL A 55 -7.91 12.26 0.25
C VAL A 55 -8.47 11.14 1.12
N ILE A 56 -9.79 11.12 1.35
CA ILE A 56 -10.45 10.08 2.18
C ILE A 56 -10.33 8.71 1.52
N LEU A 57 -10.62 8.60 0.23
CA LEU A 57 -10.53 7.33 -0.50
C LEU A 57 -9.08 6.86 -0.60
N GLY A 58 -8.14 7.79 -0.82
CA GLY A 58 -6.73 7.50 -0.85
C GLY A 58 -6.21 6.97 0.49
N SER A 59 -6.53 7.65 1.59
CA SER A 59 -6.11 7.21 2.93
C SER A 59 -6.74 5.87 3.32
N ALA A 60 -8.01 5.64 2.98
CA ALA A 60 -8.65 4.34 3.17
C ALA A 60 -7.98 3.24 2.35
N GLY A 61 -7.66 3.50 1.07
CA GLY A 61 -6.95 2.55 0.21
C GLY A 61 -5.56 2.18 0.74
N VAL A 62 -4.79 3.18 1.18
CA VAL A 62 -3.47 2.96 1.81
C VAL A 62 -3.61 2.12 3.08
N PHE A 63 -4.59 2.44 3.93
CA PHE A 63 -4.86 1.67 5.15
C PHE A 63 -5.19 0.21 4.83
N MET A 64 -6.04 -0.05 3.83
CA MET A 64 -6.41 -1.41 3.42
C MET A 64 -5.22 -2.21 2.92
N VAL A 65 -4.33 -1.61 2.12
CA VAL A 65 -3.15 -2.30 1.61
C VAL A 65 -2.15 -2.62 2.73
N GLN A 66 -1.94 -1.69 3.64
CA GLN A 66 -1.01 -1.88 4.77
C GLN A 66 -1.55 -2.87 5.82
N ASN A 67 -2.87 -2.99 5.96
CA ASN A 67 -3.53 -3.81 6.97
C ASN A 67 -4.37 -4.93 6.33
N PHE A 68 -3.95 -5.43 5.17
CA PHE A 68 -4.75 -6.35 4.34
C PHE A 68 -5.30 -7.55 5.11
N THR A 69 -4.48 -8.22 5.91
CA THR A 69 -4.91 -9.37 6.73
C THR A 69 -6.00 -9.01 7.74
N MET A 70 -5.91 -7.83 8.37
CA MET A 70 -6.92 -7.34 9.31
C MET A 70 -8.25 -7.09 8.57
N VAL A 71 -8.20 -6.42 7.42
CA VAL A 71 -9.38 -6.11 6.61
C VAL A 71 -10.04 -7.38 6.08
N GLN A 72 -9.26 -8.37 5.63
CA GLN A 72 -9.78 -9.68 5.26
C GLN A 72 -10.51 -10.35 6.43
N GLY A 73 -10.00 -10.22 7.65
CA GLY A 73 -10.66 -10.69 8.86
C GLY A 73 -12.04 -10.07 9.08
N TRP A 74 -12.17 -8.75 8.84
CA TRP A 74 -13.47 -8.07 8.93
C TRP A 74 -14.46 -8.55 7.87
N VAL A 75 -13.99 -8.70 6.62
CA VAL A 75 -14.83 -9.22 5.52
C VAL A 75 -15.31 -10.64 5.84
N ALA A 76 -14.41 -11.50 6.32
CA ALA A 76 -14.77 -12.86 6.73
C ALA A 76 -15.76 -12.87 7.90
N ALA A 77 -15.64 -11.95 8.86
CA ALA A 77 -16.59 -11.80 9.96
C ALA A 77 -17.97 -11.33 9.48
N LEU A 78 -18.01 -10.35 8.57
CA LEU A 78 -19.25 -9.87 7.95
C LEU A 78 -19.97 -10.97 7.16
N LEU A 79 -19.22 -11.76 6.38
CA LEU A 79 -19.79 -12.88 5.62
C LEU A 79 -20.37 -13.98 6.50
N LYS A 80 -19.89 -14.13 7.74
CA LYS A 80 -20.46 -15.09 8.72
C LYS A 80 -21.72 -14.56 9.42
N LEU A 81 -21.97 -13.25 9.33
CA LEU A 81 -23.07 -12.57 10.00
C LEU A 81 -24.31 -12.47 9.08
N LEU A 82 -24.10 -12.56 7.77
CA LEU A 82 -25.12 -12.75 6.73
C LEU A 82 -25.52 -14.22 6.61
#